data_AF-A0A915ZW89-F1
#
_entry.id   AF-A0A915ZW89-F1
#
_cell.length_a   1.000
_cell.length_b   1.000
_cell.length_c   1.000
_cell.angle_alpha   90.00
_cell.angle_beta   90.00
_cell.angle_gamma   90.00
#
_symmetry.space_group_name_H-M   'P 1'
#
loop_
_entity.id
_entity.type
_entity.pdbx_description
1 polymer ?
#
loop_
_entity_poly.entity_id
_entity_poly.type
_entity_poly.pdbx_seq_one_letter_code
_entity_poly.pdbx_strand_id
1 'polypeptide(L)'
;MLSIQDFIVKTLKNTLKKITKNFSPELLSKIAEIMSLTEDNVLLNLLIETVAIIPLNTIEFGRLSIVGLKHLLSYTQEKEKFFVTPKFKVFRYSAILAAKQVSNDTPMHSNMLLHK
;
A
#
# COMPACT_ATOMS: atom_id res chain seq x y z
N MET A 1 -20.84 2.09 -25.38
CA MET A 1 -20.64 0.86 -24.56
C MET A 1 -19.63 1.17 -23.48
N LEU A 2 -19.83 0.69 -22.24
CA LEU A 2 -18.77 0.74 -21.22
C LEU A 2 -17.65 -0.21 -21.64
N SER A 3 -16.39 0.22 -21.54
CA SER A 3 -15.27 -0.69 -21.74
C SER A 3 -15.24 -1.73 -20.61
N ILE A 4 -14.56 -2.86 -20.84
CA ILE A 4 -14.35 -3.88 -19.80
C ILE A 4 -13.66 -3.25 -18.58
N GLN A 5 -12.71 -2.33 -18.82
CA GLN A 5 -12.03 -1.60 -17.76
C GLN A 5 -13.00 -0.75 -16.92
N ASP A 6 -13.91 0.00 -17.57
CA ASP A 6 -14.91 0.80 -16.86
C ASP A 6 -15.84 -0.07 -16.02
N PHE A 7 -16.23 -1.23 -16.55
CA PHE A 7 -17.05 -2.19 -15.83
C PHE A 7 -16.33 -2.74 -14.59
N ILE A 8 -15.05 -3.10 -14.72
CA ILE A 8 -14.22 -3.59 -13.60
C ILE A 8 -14.06 -2.49 -12.55
N VAL A 9 -13.66 -1.28 -12.94
CA VAL A 9 -13.46 -0.14 -12.02
C VAL A 9 -14.76 0.19 -11.28
N LYS A 10 -15.89 0.24 -11.98
CA LYS A 10 -17.21 0.49 -11.38
C LYS A 10 -17.60 -0.61 -10.39
N THR A 11 -17.39 -1.87 -10.76
CA THR A 11 -17.71 -3.02 -9.90
C THR A 11 -16.84 -3.01 -8.65
N LEU A 12 -15.53 -2.83 -8.79
CA LEU A 12 -14.61 -2.75 -7.67
C LEU A 12 -14.96 -1.60 -6.73
N LYS A 13 -15.22 -0.40 -7.26
CA LYS A 13 -15.61 0.77 -6.47
C LYS A 13 -16.88 0.50 -5.65
N ASN A 14 -17.88 -0.17 -6.23
CA ASN A 14 -19.10 -0.54 -5.53
C ASN A 14 -18.85 -1.59 -4.45
N THR A 15 -18.00 -2.57 -4.73
CA THR A 15 -17.62 -3.63 -3.78
C THR A 15 -16.84 -3.06 -2.59
N LEU A 16 -15.84 -2.22 -2.84
CA LEU A 16 -15.04 -1.57 -1.77
C LEU A 16 -15.89 -0.72 -0.83
N LYS A 17 -16.98 -0.10 -1.34
CA LYS A 17 -17.94 0.66 -0.51
C LYS A 17 -18.82 -0.22 0.38
N LYS A 18 -19.03 -1.48 0.01
CA LYS A 18 -19.97 -2.39 0.70
C LYS A 18 -19.29 -3.29 1.74
N ILE A 19 -18.00 -3.57 1.58
CA ILE A 19 -17.29 -4.47 2.49
C ILE A 19 -16.93 -3.74 3.79
N THR A 20 -17.21 -4.38 4.93
CA THR A 20 -16.87 -3.87 6.27
C THR A 20 -15.37 -3.91 6.57
N LYS A 21 -14.66 -4.93 6.07
CA LYS A 21 -13.20 -5.03 6.10
C LYS A 21 -12.57 -4.49 4.82
N ASN A 22 -11.87 -3.37 4.90
CA ASN A 22 -11.26 -2.76 3.73
C ASN A 22 -9.99 -3.51 3.30
N PHE A 23 -10.02 -4.20 2.16
CA PHE A 23 -8.89 -4.93 1.55
C PHE A 23 -8.07 -4.10 0.56
N SER A 24 -8.35 -2.79 0.44
CA SER A 24 -7.60 -1.93 -0.47
C SER A 24 -6.08 -1.91 -0.24
N PRO A 25 -5.54 -2.04 1.00
CA PRO A 25 -4.09 -2.10 1.19
C PRO A 25 -3.46 -3.32 0.51
N GLU A 26 -4.07 -4.50 0.63
CA GLU A 26 -3.58 -5.73 0.01
C GLU A 26 -3.70 -5.70 -1.50
N LEU A 27 -4.83 -5.18 -2.00
CA LEU A 27 -5.05 -5.03 -3.44
C LEU A 27 -4.06 -4.04 -4.06
N LEU A 28 -3.82 -2.91 -3.39
CA LEU A 28 -2.82 -1.94 -3.82
C LEU A 28 -1.44 -2.58 -3.87
N SER A 29 -1.07 -3.36 -2.85
CA SER A 29 0.22 -4.06 -2.80
C SER A 29 0.42 -4.98 -4.00
N LYS A 30 -0.61 -5.79 -4.33
CA LYS A 30 -0.56 -6.73 -5.46
C LYS A 30 -0.46 -6.04 -6.81
N ILE A 31 -1.23 -4.98 -7.01
CA ILE A 31 -1.24 -4.26 -8.30
C ILE A 31 0.06 -3.45 -8.47
N ALA A 32 0.58 -2.86 -7.39
CA ALA A 32 1.82 -2.10 -7.40
C ALA A 32 3.06 -2.95 -7.73
N GLU A 33 3.01 -4.26 -7.57
CA GLU A 33 4.08 -5.18 -7.99
C GLU A 33 4.08 -5.43 -9.51
N ILE A 34 2.93 -5.25 -10.16
CA ILE A 34 2.74 -5.51 -11.59
C ILE A 34 2.86 -4.23 -12.41
N MET A 35 2.37 -3.11 -11.86
CA MET A 35 2.34 -1.81 -12.54
C MET A 35 3.57 -0.96 -12.21
N SER A 36 4.00 -0.13 -13.16
CA SER A 36 5.07 0.82 -12.92
C SER A 36 4.59 2.03 -12.13
N LEU A 37 5.49 2.64 -11.33
CA LEU A 37 5.20 3.85 -10.55
C LEU A 37 4.74 5.03 -11.40
N THR A 38 5.14 5.08 -12.67
CA THR A 38 4.89 6.17 -13.61
C THR A 38 3.63 5.97 -14.46
N GLU A 39 2.98 4.81 -14.37
CA GLU A 39 1.83 4.49 -15.19
C GLU A 39 0.55 5.05 -14.59
N ASP A 40 -0.08 6.00 -15.29
CA ASP A 40 -1.38 6.56 -14.90
C ASP A 40 -2.49 5.55 -15.21
N ASN A 41 -2.87 4.76 -14.21
CA ASN A 41 -3.89 3.73 -14.34
C ASN A 41 -5.10 4.02 -13.44
N VAL A 42 -6.30 4.06 -14.04
CA VAL A 42 -7.56 4.34 -13.34
C VAL A 42 -7.80 3.39 -12.15
N LEU A 43 -7.46 2.12 -12.29
CA LEU A 43 -7.62 1.12 -11.23
C LEU A 43 -6.63 1.35 -10.09
N LEU A 44 -5.37 1.62 -10.42
CA LEU A 44 -4.33 1.95 -9.45
C LEU A 44 -4.70 3.23 -8.68
N ASN A 45 -5.10 4.29 -9.39
CA ASN A 45 -5.53 5.54 -8.79
C ASN A 45 -6.73 5.35 -7.83
N LEU A 46 -7.73 4.56 -8.23
CA LEU A 46 -8.87 4.24 -7.36
C LEU A 46 -8.41 3.58 -6.05
N LEU A 47 -7.48 2.64 -6.11
CA LEU A 47 -6.95 1.95 -4.93
C LEU A 47 -6.12 2.88 -4.06
N ILE A 48 -5.25 3.69 -4.67
CA ILE A 48 -4.46 4.70 -3.97
C ILE A 48 -5.37 5.67 -3.22
N GLU A 49 -6.39 6.22 -3.87
CA GLU A 49 -7.36 7.12 -3.23
C GLU A 49 -8.11 6.42 -2.09
N THR A 50 -8.49 5.16 -2.27
CA THR A 50 -9.17 4.38 -1.23
C THR A 50 -8.26 4.07 -0.04
N VAL A 51 -6.96 3.87 -0.25
CA VAL A 51 -5.98 3.66 0.84
C VAL A 51 -5.63 4.99 1.52
N ALA A 52 -5.56 6.10 0.79
CA ALA A 52 -5.17 7.41 1.33
C ALA A 52 -6.12 7.95 2.41
N ILE A 53 -7.39 7.51 2.39
CA ILE A 53 -8.40 7.84 3.41
C ILE A 53 -8.36 6.92 4.64
N ILE A 54 -7.52 5.88 4.64
CA ILE A 54 -7.29 5.01 5.80
C ILE A 54 -6.06 5.56 6.55
N PRO A 55 -6.12 5.77 7.87
CA PRO A 55 -4.92 6.11 8.63
C PRO A 55 -3.89 4.98 8.51
N LEU A 56 -2.70 5.24 7.95
CA LEU A 56 -1.66 4.22 7.74
C LEU A 56 -1.29 3.53 9.06
N ASN A 57 -1.29 4.27 10.16
CA ASN A 57 -1.02 3.73 11.50
C ASN A 57 -2.11 2.76 12.03
N THR A 58 -3.22 2.59 11.32
CA THR A 58 -4.25 1.58 11.61
C THR A 58 -4.20 0.39 10.65
N ILE A 59 -3.42 0.47 9.58
CA ILE A 59 -3.18 -0.65 8.68
C ILE A 59 -2.21 -1.59 9.37
N GLU A 60 -2.61 -2.84 9.55
CA GLU A 60 -1.73 -3.87 10.10
C GLU A 60 -0.50 -4.05 9.21
N PHE A 61 0.67 -4.18 9.84
CA PHE A 61 1.94 -4.36 9.15
C PHE A 61 1.94 -5.67 8.34
N GLY A 62 2.22 -5.59 7.05
CA GLY A 62 2.16 -6.71 6.11
C GLY A 62 0.95 -6.67 5.17
N ARG A 63 -0.07 -5.86 5.47
CA ARG A 63 -1.20 -5.65 4.55
C ARG A 63 -0.88 -4.69 3.41
N LEU A 64 0.00 -3.71 3.65
CA LEU A 64 0.53 -2.81 2.63
C LEU A 64 2.02 -3.11 2.43
N SER A 65 2.41 -3.47 1.20
CA SER A 65 3.81 -3.71 0.82
C SER A 65 4.59 -2.40 0.70
N ILE A 66 5.92 -2.50 0.72
CA ILE A 66 6.78 -1.32 0.52
C ILE A 66 6.60 -0.73 -0.88
N VAL A 67 6.40 -1.57 -1.89
CA VAL A 67 6.12 -1.11 -3.26
C VAL A 67 4.76 -0.41 -3.34
N GLY A 68 3.73 -0.95 -2.68
CA GLY A 68 2.42 -0.29 -2.56
C GLY A 68 2.51 1.06 -1.82
N LEU A 69 3.31 1.12 -0.75
CA LEU A 69 3.55 2.36 -0.02
C LEU A 69 4.28 3.40 -0.89
N LYS A 70 5.26 2.99 -1.71
CA LYS A 70 5.92 3.92 -2.66
C LYS A 70 4.92 4.52 -3.64
N HIS A 71 4.05 3.71 -4.26
CA HIS A 71 3.01 4.20 -5.17
C HIS A 71 2.07 5.20 -4.48
N LEU A 72 1.64 4.87 -3.26
CA LEU A 72 0.79 5.74 -2.45
C LEU A 72 1.45 7.10 -2.19
N LEU A 73 2.73 7.12 -1.81
CA LEU A 73 3.48 8.35 -1.53
C LEU A 73 3.77 9.16 -2.79
N SER A 74 4.20 8.53 -3.88
CA SER A 74 4.45 9.20 -5.16
C SER A 74 3.20 9.91 -5.68
N TYR A 75 2.05 9.24 -5.65
CA TYR A 75 0.78 9.83 -6.11
C TYR A 75 0.41 11.10 -5.32
N THR A 76 0.66 11.12 -4.01
CA THR A 76 0.38 12.33 -3.20
C THR A 76 1.31 13.49 -3.46
N GLN A 77 2.56 13.21 -3.83
CA GLN A 77 3.51 14.23 -4.23
C GLN A 77 3.11 14.83 -5.59
N GLU A 78 2.74 13.99 -6.55
CA GLU A 78 2.40 14.41 -7.91
C GLU A 78 1.05 15.14 -8.01
N LYS A 79 0.07 14.74 -7.20
CA LYS A 79 -1.31 15.27 -7.26
C LYS A 79 -1.66 16.23 -6.12
N GLU A 80 -0.69 16.62 -5.28
CA GLU A 80 -0.87 17.48 -4.09
C GLU A 80 -2.02 17.04 -3.16
N LYS A 81 -2.32 15.74 -3.10
CA LYS A 81 -3.40 15.19 -2.27
C LYS A 81 -2.89 14.86 -0.88
N PHE A 82 -3.64 15.27 0.15
CA PHE A 82 -3.31 14.97 1.54
C PHE A 82 -3.82 13.59 1.97
N PHE A 83 -3.01 12.88 2.75
CA PHE A 83 -3.46 11.72 3.51
C PHE A 83 -4.29 12.15 4.70
N VAL A 84 -5.20 11.28 5.14
CA VAL A 84 -5.77 11.38 6.51
C VAL A 84 -4.69 11.20 7.59
N THR A 85 -3.55 10.60 7.22
CA THR A 85 -2.45 10.30 8.12
C THR A 85 -1.49 11.49 8.25
N PRO A 86 -1.22 11.99 9.47
CA PRO A 86 -0.18 13.00 9.71
C PRO A 86 1.22 12.54 9.29
N LYS A 87 2.06 13.46 8.78
CA LYS A 87 3.41 13.16 8.25
C LYS A 87 4.28 12.31 9.19
N PHE A 88 4.28 12.60 10.50
CA PHE A 88 5.08 11.82 11.47
C PHE A 88 4.61 10.36 11.59
N LYS A 89 3.31 10.09 11.42
CA LYS A 89 2.75 8.74 11.44
C LYS A 89 3.07 7.98 10.14
N VAL A 90 3.13 8.70 9.01
CA VAL A 90 3.64 8.14 7.75
C VAL A 90 5.09 7.66 7.94
N PHE A 91 5.96 8.53 8.46
CA PHE A 91 7.36 8.18 8.74
C PHE A 91 7.49 6.95 9.65
N ARG A 92 6.75 6.93 10.78
CA ARG A 92 6.75 5.78 11.71
C ARG A 92 6.33 4.49 11.00
N TYR A 93 5.28 4.53 10.19
CA TYR A 93 4.79 3.36 9.47
C TYR A 93 5.83 2.84 8.47
N SER A 94 6.45 3.75 7.69
CA SER A 94 7.52 3.42 6.75
C SER A 94 8.72 2.77 7.44
N ALA A 95 9.17 3.32 8.57
CA ALA A 95 10.31 2.81 9.32
C ALA A 95 10.07 1.37 9.82
N ILE A 96 8.87 1.08 10.33
CA ILE A 96 8.52 -0.27 10.81
C ILE A 96 8.44 -1.26 9.64
N LEU A 97 7.87 -0.85 8.51
CA LEU A 97 7.84 -1.67 7.30
C LEU A 97 9.24 -2.05 6.82
N ALA A 98 10.16 -1.07 6.73
CA ALA A 98 11.54 -1.31 6.33
C ALA A 98 12.28 -2.22 7.33
N ALA A 99 12.10 -2.01 8.64
CA ALA A 99 12.70 -2.87 9.66
C ALA A 99 12.19 -4.31 9.56
N LYS A 100 10.90 -4.51 9.31
CA LYS A 100 10.33 -5.85 9.07
C LYS A 100 10.91 -6.51 7.82
N GLN A 101 11.08 -5.77 6.73
CA GLN A 101 11.69 -6.32 5.51
C GLN A 101 13.11 -6.81 5.80
N VAL A 102 13.96 -5.98 6.42
CA VAL A 102 15.35 -6.36 6.76
C VAL A 102 15.38 -7.59 7.68
N SER A 103 14.50 -7.63 8.69
CA SER A 103 14.41 -8.77 9.60
C SER A 103 14.02 -10.07 8.89
N ASN A 104 13.15 -10.00 7.88
CA ASN A 104 12.69 -11.18 7.13
C ASN A 104 13.71 -11.61 6.06
N ASP A 105 14.43 -10.66 5.47
CA ASP A 105 15.46 -10.89 4.44
C ASP A 105 16.79 -11.37 5.04
N THR A 106 16.93 -11.36 6.38
CA THR A 106 18.10 -11.93 7.05
C THR A 106 17.85 -13.42 7.32
N PRO A 107 18.49 -14.36 6.60
CA PRO A 107 18.46 -15.76 7.01
C PRO A 107 19.17 -15.83 8.37
N MET A 108 18.49 -16.39 9.37
CA MET A 108 18.99 -16.61 10.73
C MET A 108 20.52 -16.76 10.80
N HIS A 109 21.21 -15.73 11.26
CA HIS A 109 22.53 -15.87 11.89
C HIS A 109 22.32 -16.21 13.38
N SER A 110 21.49 -17.20 13.67
CA SER A 110 21.18 -17.67 15.03
C SER A 110 22.26 -18.58 15.63
N ASN A 111 23.44 -18.67 15.01
CA ASN A 111 24.53 -19.55 15.48
C ASN A 111 25.83 -18.82 15.87
N MET A 112 25.85 -17.48 15.99
CA MET A 112 27.11 -16.75 16.27
C MET A 112 27.17 -16.02 17.62
N LEU A 113 26.42 -16.48 18.63
CA LEU A 113 26.50 -15.95 20.00
C LEU A 113 26.66 -17.02 21.10
N LEU A 114 26.97 -18.29 20.77
CA LEU A 114 27.25 -19.34 21.77
C LEU A 114 28.72 -19.67 22.00
N HIS A 115 29.66 -18.92 21.42
CA HIS A 115 31.08 -19.03 21.75
C HIS A 115 31.70 -17.66 21.98
N LYS A 116 31.53 -17.12 23.19
CA LYS A 116 32.51 -16.23 23.80
C LYS A 116 32.50 -16.37 25.30
#